data_AF-A0A5U0QVG1-F1
#
_entry.id   AF-A0A5U0QVG1-F1
#
_cell.length_a   1.000
_cell.length_b   1.000
_cell.length_c   1.000
_cell.angle_alpha   90.00
_cell.angle_beta   90.00
_cell.angle_gamma   90.00
#
_symmetry.space_group_name_H-M   'P 1'
#
loop_
_entity.id
_entity.type
_entity.pdbx_description
1 polymer ?
#
loop_
_entity_poly.entity_id
_entity_poly.type
_entity_poly.pdbx_seq_one_letter_code
_entity_poly.pdbx_strand_id
1 'polypeptide(L)'
;PGEYFQQYTLPALLNSFEKDNAAMTTHSAFFNQVILHSMTGADCTDDTRQKAAALYEQYLAHPAVSPHINNGLFGNYDGSPDWTTRAADNFVLLSSRTPDTAMMLSSDTLLTMLNPTPDTSWDHFYLLKGGENIPSSQISPGELFRHDFKVFSPAYNKEAQTRNFGKLIDTILSPEEHSELNQQFIEATNQKHSTVKFVDDASVS
;
A
#
# COMPACT_ATOMS: atom_id res chain seq x y z
N PRO A 1 -2.66 -3.18 11.93
CA PRO A 1 -3.60 -4.14 12.57
C PRO A 1 -3.18 -4.43 14.02
N GLY A 2 -4.11 -4.58 14.95
CA GLY A 2 -3.80 -4.87 16.37
C GLY A 2 -3.41 -6.33 16.63
N GLU A 3 -2.97 -6.62 17.86
CA GLU A 3 -2.46 -7.93 18.31
C GLU A 3 -3.44 -9.08 18.02
N TYR A 4 -4.72 -8.92 18.36
CA TYR A 4 -5.75 -9.94 18.12
C TYR A 4 -5.86 -10.35 16.64
N PHE A 5 -5.80 -9.36 15.74
CA PHE A 5 -5.84 -9.63 14.31
C PHE A 5 -4.61 -10.44 13.87
N GLN A 6 -3.44 -10.10 14.40
CA GLN A 6 -2.19 -10.75 14.06
C GLN A 6 -2.10 -12.19 14.58
N GLN A 7 -2.59 -12.46 15.78
CA GLN A 7 -2.51 -13.78 16.41
C GLN A 7 -3.60 -14.75 15.97
N TYR A 8 -4.80 -14.27 15.61
CA TYR A 8 -5.94 -15.15 15.37
C TYR A 8 -6.52 -15.03 13.96
N THR A 9 -6.57 -13.81 13.40
CA THR A 9 -7.21 -13.60 12.09
C THR A 9 -6.27 -13.94 10.93
N LEU A 10 -5.01 -13.48 10.97
CA LEU A 10 -4.03 -13.80 9.92
C LEU A 10 -3.82 -15.30 9.73
N PRO A 11 -3.61 -16.13 10.78
CA PRO A 11 -3.47 -17.58 10.59
C PRO A 11 -4.71 -18.23 9.96
N ALA A 12 -5.91 -17.78 10.33
CA ALA A 12 -7.15 -18.27 9.73
C ALA A 12 -7.28 -17.91 8.24
N LEU A 13 -6.86 -16.71 7.85
CA LEU A 13 -6.81 -16.29 6.45
C LEU A 13 -5.80 -17.11 5.65
N LEU A 14 -4.59 -17.34 6.19
CA LEU A 14 -3.57 -18.20 5.56
C LEU A 14 -4.11 -19.63 5.38
N ASN A 15 -4.79 -20.20 6.37
CA ASN A 15 -5.44 -21.51 6.28
C ASN A 15 -6.53 -21.54 5.20
N SER A 16 -7.20 -20.41 4.94
CA SER A 16 -8.23 -20.33 3.91
C SER A 16 -7.61 -20.32 2.51
N PHE A 17 -6.54 -19.57 2.31
CA PHE A 17 -5.79 -19.57 1.04
C PHE A 17 -5.11 -20.91 0.75
N GLU A 18 -4.60 -21.60 1.77
CA GLU A 18 -4.05 -22.96 1.60
C GLU A 18 -5.10 -23.97 1.13
N LYS A 19 -6.36 -23.82 1.56
CA LYS A 19 -7.46 -24.70 1.12
C LYS A 19 -7.98 -24.35 -0.27
N ASP A 20 -7.85 -23.09 -0.68
CA ASP A 20 -8.26 -22.59 -1.98
C ASP A 20 -7.13 -21.79 -2.64
N ASN A 21 -6.16 -22.52 -3.19
CA ASN A 21 -4.97 -21.92 -3.81
C ASN A 21 -5.31 -20.99 -4.99
N ALA A 22 -6.45 -21.20 -5.67
CA ALA A 22 -6.87 -20.35 -6.77
C ALA A 22 -7.23 -18.92 -6.31
N ALA A 23 -7.62 -18.76 -5.04
CA ALA A 23 -7.90 -17.47 -4.45
C ALA A 23 -6.63 -16.59 -4.34
N MET A 24 -5.43 -17.18 -4.26
CA MET A 24 -4.18 -16.42 -4.16
C MET A 24 -3.96 -15.50 -5.37
N THR A 25 -4.37 -15.93 -6.56
CA THR A 25 -4.24 -15.13 -7.80
C THR A 25 -5.52 -14.37 -8.14
N THR A 26 -6.70 -14.97 -7.92
CA THR A 26 -8.00 -14.33 -8.18
C THR A 26 -8.25 -13.13 -7.25
N HIS A 27 -7.72 -13.19 -6.03
CA HIS A 27 -7.78 -12.12 -5.04
C HIS A 27 -6.37 -11.64 -4.66
N SER A 28 -5.49 -11.49 -5.65
CA SER A 28 -4.06 -11.16 -5.48
C SER A 28 -3.81 -10.00 -4.52
N ALA A 29 -4.55 -8.89 -4.63
CA ALA A 29 -4.35 -7.73 -3.77
C ALA A 29 -4.67 -8.03 -2.30
N PHE A 30 -5.69 -8.85 -2.02
CA PHE A 30 -6.02 -9.24 -0.65
C PHE A 30 -5.03 -10.28 -0.12
N PHE A 31 -4.67 -11.27 -0.94
CA PHE A 31 -3.64 -12.24 -0.60
C PHE A 31 -2.30 -11.55 -0.23
N ASN A 32 -1.82 -10.62 -1.06
CA ASN A 32 -0.59 -9.87 -0.80
C ASN A 32 -0.66 -9.04 0.51
N GLN A 33 -1.82 -8.46 0.84
CA GLN A 33 -2.00 -7.78 2.14
C GLN A 33 -1.90 -8.72 3.34
N VAL A 34 -2.47 -9.92 3.22
CA VAL A 34 -2.37 -10.96 4.26
C VAL A 34 -0.91 -11.37 4.45
N ILE A 35 -0.21 -11.67 3.35
CA ILE A 35 1.22 -12.03 3.41
C ILE A 35 2.05 -10.90 4.02
N LEU A 36 1.87 -9.66 3.54
CA LEU A 36 2.57 -8.49 4.09
C LEU A 36 2.39 -8.39 5.60
N HIS A 37 1.15 -8.40 6.09
CA HIS A 37 0.88 -8.26 7.52
C HIS A 37 1.35 -9.46 8.34
N SER A 38 1.34 -10.67 7.78
CA SER A 38 1.94 -11.84 8.42
C SER A 38 3.46 -11.73 8.54
N MET A 39 4.13 -11.20 7.51
CA MET A 39 5.59 -11.07 7.50
C MET A 39 6.08 -9.86 8.32
N THR A 40 5.30 -8.77 8.43
CA THR A 40 5.74 -7.54 9.10
C THR A 40 5.10 -7.28 10.46
N GLY A 41 4.03 -7.99 10.82
CA GLY A 41 3.34 -7.86 12.12
C GLY A 41 4.28 -8.20 13.27
N ALA A 42 4.27 -7.41 14.35
CA ALA A 42 5.15 -7.65 15.50
C ALA A 42 4.73 -8.86 16.33
N ASP A 43 3.43 -9.16 16.36
CA ASP A 43 2.81 -10.17 17.22
C ASP A 43 2.53 -11.49 16.47
N CYS A 44 2.93 -11.59 15.20
CA CYS A 44 2.83 -12.82 14.43
C CYS A 44 3.87 -13.85 14.91
N THR A 45 3.39 -15.07 15.15
CA THR A 45 4.24 -16.22 15.50
C THR A 45 5.14 -16.64 14.33
N ASP A 46 6.25 -17.32 14.63
CA ASP A 46 7.14 -17.85 13.61
C ASP A 46 6.42 -18.83 12.67
N ASP A 47 5.52 -19.66 13.19
CA ASP A 47 4.67 -20.55 12.38
C ASP A 47 3.82 -19.77 11.37
N THR A 48 3.29 -18.61 11.77
CA THR A 48 2.50 -17.74 10.89
C THR A 48 3.37 -17.19 9.77
N ARG A 49 4.59 -16.74 10.08
CA ARG A 49 5.54 -16.22 9.08
C ARG A 49 6.01 -17.31 8.13
N GLN A 50 6.36 -18.49 8.65
CA GLN A 50 6.78 -19.63 7.83
C GLN A 50 5.67 -20.07 6.88
N LYS A 51 4.42 -20.14 7.37
CA LYS A 51 3.27 -20.47 6.53
C LYS A 51 3.02 -19.41 5.46
N ALA A 52 3.11 -18.12 5.81
CA ALA A 52 2.97 -17.04 4.85
C ALA A 52 4.04 -17.11 3.75
N ALA A 53 5.31 -17.32 4.13
CA ALA A 53 6.41 -17.50 3.18
C ALA A 53 6.16 -18.68 2.23
N ALA A 54 5.76 -19.84 2.77
CA ALA A 54 5.49 -21.04 1.96
C ALA A 54 4.30 -20.86 0.99
N LEU A 55 3.23 -20.17 1.41
CA LEU A 55 2.11 -19.85 0.51
C LEU A 55 2.53 -18.83 -0.56
N TYR A 56 3.40 -17.89 -0.20
CA TYR A 56 3.89 -16.91 -1.15
C TYR A 56 4.81 -17.54 -2.21
N GLU A 57 5.64 -18.51 -1.85
CA GLU A 57 6.40 -19.32 -2.81
C GLU A 57 5.48 -20.05 -3.81
N GLN A 58 4.36 -20.61 -3.35
CA GLN A 58 3.36 -21.22 -4.24
C GLN A 58 2.73 -20.20 -5.19
N TYR A 59 2.44 -19.00 -4.69
CA TYR A 59 1.93 -17.89 -5.50
C TYR A 59 2.94 -17.46 -6.57
N LEU A 60 4.22 -17.33 -6.23
CA LEU A 60 5.29 -16.97 -7.16
C LEU A 60 5.50 -18.04 -8.24
N ALA A 61 5.39 -19.32 -7.88
CA ALA A 61 5.47 -20.42 -8.83
C ALA A 61 4.24 -20.53 -9.77
N HIS A 62 3.15 -19.81 -9.49
CA HIS A 62 1.93 -19.88 -10.28
C HIS A 62 2.17 -19.33 -11.71
N PRO A 63 1.66 -19.98 -12.78
CA PRO A 63 1.91 -19.55 -14.17
C PRO A 63 1.46 -18.13 -14.54
N ALA A 64 0.54 -17.57 -13.76
CA ALA A 64 0.09 -16.18 -13.92
C ALA A 64 1.04 -15.14 -13.29
N VAL A 65 1.93 -15.58 -12.39
CA VAL A 65 2.84 -14.72 -11.61
C VAL A 65 4.27 -14.90 -12.07
N SER A 66 4.70 -16.15 -12.28
CA SER A 66 6.09 -16.48 -12.62
C SER A 66 6.68 -15.73 -13.83
N PRO A 67 5.91 -15.38 -14.89
CA PRO A 67 6.45 -14.57 -16.00
C PRO A 67 6.86 -13.15 -15.60
N HIS A 68 6.36 -12.65 -14.46
CA HIS A 68 6.68 -11.32 -13.94
C HIS A 68 7.88 -11.34 -12.98
N ILE A 69 8.40 -12.51 -12.63
CA ILE A 69 9.56 -12.63 -11.74
C ILE A 69 10.82 -12.37 -12.57
N ASN A 70 11.46 -11.24 -12.31
CA ASN A 70 12.72 -10.86 -12.95
C ASN A 70 13.88 -11.08 -11.98
N ASN A 71 14.72 -12.08 -12.24
CA ASN A 71 15.86 -12.42 -11.37
C ASN A 71 16.89 -11.28 -11.21
N GLY A 72 16.89 -10.26 -12.08
CA GLY A 72 17.74 -9.08 -11.91
C GLY A 72 17.20 -8.03 -10.94
N LEU A 73 15.97 -8.18 -10.45
CA LEU A 73 15.28 -7.15 -9.64
C LEU A 73 14.53 -7.70 -8.43
N PHE A 74 13.93 -8.89 -8.55
CA PHE A 74 13.01 -9.41 -7.55
C PHE A 74 13.72 -9.99 -6.33
N GLY A 75 13.29 -9.59 -5.12
CA GLY A 75 13.68 -10.16 -3.84
C GLY A 75 15.19 -10.31 -3.66
N ASN A 76 15.65 -11.57 -3.59
CA ASN A 76 17.05 -11.94 -3.41
C ASN A 76 17.86 -12.06 -4.72
N TYR A 77 17.29 -11.63 -5.86
CA TYR A 77 17.86 -11.74 -7.20
C TYR A 77 18.00 -13.18 -7.75
N ASP A 78 17.35 -14.15 -7.13
CA ASP A 78 17.33 -15.56 -7.56
C ASP A 78 15.89 -16.11 -7.68
N GLY A 79 14.92 -15.21 -7.88
CA GLY A 79 13.51 -15.56 -8.05
C GLY A 79 12.76 -15.83 -6.75
N SER A 80 13.38 -15.58 -5.59
CA SER A 80 12.77 -15.72 -4.27
C SER A 80 12.75 -14.39 -3.51
N PRO A 81 11.80 -14.17 -2.60
CA PRO A 81 11.82 -13.01 -1.72
C PRO A 81 13.04 -13.02 -0.78
N ASP A 82 13.58 -11.86 -0.45
CA ASP A 82 14.50 -11.68 0.68
C ASP A 82 13.72 -11.18 1.91
N TRP A 83 13.23 -12.10 2.72
CA TRP A 83 12.48 -11.79 3.93
C TRP A 83 13.33 -11.21 5.07
N THR A 84 14.65 -11.14 4.94
CA THR A 84 15.53 -10.60 5.98
C THR A 84 15.52 -9.08 6.04
N THR A 85 15.06 -8.43 4.95
CA THR A 85 14.96 -6.98 4.85
C THR A 85 13.60 -6.56 4.28
N ARG A 86 13.06 -5.46 4.79
CA ARG A 86 11.80 -4.88 4.31
C ARG A 86 11.98 -4.05 3.03
N ALA A 87 13.22 -3.64 2.76
CA ALA A 87 13.57 -2.82 1.61
C ALA A 87 13.70 -3.62 0.30
N ALA A 88 13.82 -4.96 0.36
CA ALA A 88 13.84 -5.80 -0.83
C ALA A 88 12.46 -5.83 -1.51
N ASP A 89 12.47 -5.84 -2.84
CA ASP A 89 11.27 -5.89 -3.70
C ASP A 89 10.67 -7.30 -3.71
N ASN A 90 10.02 -7.65 -2.60
CA ASN A 90 9.50 -8.99 -2.32
C ASN A 90 8.07 -9.21 -2.84
N PHE A 91 7.33 -8.14 -3.17
CA PHE A 91 5.92 -8.22 -3.50
C PHE A 91 5.66 -8.08 -5.00
N VAL A 92 4.84 -8.98 -5.56
CA VAL A 92 4.33 -8.91 -6.94
C VAL A 92 2.81 -8.96 -6.91
N LEU A 93 2.17 -7.85 -7.25
CA LEU A 93 0.72 -7.74 -7.32
C LEU A 93 0.29 -7.87 -8.78
N LEU A 94 -0.71 -8.72 -9.06
CA LEU A 94 -1.31 -8.83 -10.39
C LEU A 94 -2.31 -7.69 -10.63
N SER A 95 -2.34 -7.15 -11.85
CA SER A 95 -3.40 -6.22 -12.26
C SER A 95 -4.75 -6.92 -12.22
N SER A 96 -5.77 -6.21 -11.71
CA SER A 96 -7.17 -6.64 -11.74
C SER A 96 -7.83 -6.53 -13.11
N ARG A 97 -7.12 -5.98 -14.11
CA ARG A 97 -7.65 -5.70 -15.45
C ARG A 97 -6.96 -6.51 -16.53
N THR A 98 -5.63 -6.57 -16.52
CA THR A 98 -4.83 -7.21 -17.58
C THR A 98 -3.88 -8.26 -17.01
N PRO A 99 -3.90 -9.52 -17.50
CA PRO A 99 -3.11 -10.60 -16.92
C PRO A 99 -1.60 -10.47 -17.19
N ASP A 100 -1.22 -9.68 -18.19
CA ASP A 100 0.17 -9.42 -18.57
C ASP A 100 0.81 -8.29 -17.75
N THR A 101 0.10 -7.69 -16.80
CA THR A 101 0.58 -6.52 -16.04
C THR A 101 0.65 -6.83 -14.55
N ALA A 102 1.79 -6.51 -13.95
CA ALA A 102 2.04 -6.68 -12.52
C ALA A 102 2.78 -5.47 -11.94
N MET A 103 2.72 -5.31 -10.63
CA MET A 103 3.45 -4.29 -9.89
C MET A 103 4.38 -4.97 -8.90
N MET A 104 5.65 -4.59 -8.94
CA MET A 104 6.68 -5.10 -8.04
C MET A 104 7.18 -3.99 -7.13
N LEU A 105 7.23 -4.25 -5.83
CA LEU A 105 7.60 -3.28 -4.81
C LEU A 105 8.04 -3.94 -3.50
N SER A 106 8.70 -3.15 -2.66
CA SER A 106 9.17 -3.58 -1.35
C SER A 106 8.08 -3.62 -0.28
N SER A 107 8.40 -4.25 0.85
CA SER A 107 7.47 -4.34 1.99
C SER A 107 7.19 -2.95 2.58
N ASP A 108 8.23 -2.12 2.68
CA ASP A 108 8.12 -0.75 3.21
C ASP A 108 7.25 0.14 2.32
N THR A 109 7.43 0.05 0.99
CA THR A 109 6.59 0.77 0.02
C THR A 109 5.14 0.28 0.10
N LEU A 110 4.92 -1.04 0.12
CA LEU A 110 3.57 -1.58 0.16
C LEU A 110 2.83 -1.18 1.45
N LEU A 111 3.50 -1.18 2.60
CA LEU A 111 2.92 -0.72 3.87
C LEU A 111 2.49 0.75 3.81
N THR A 112 3.35 1.63 3.28
CA THR A 112 3.05 3.06 3.17
C THR A 112 1.95 3.33 2.14
N MET A 113 1.93 2.65 0.99
CA MET A 113 0.85 2.80 0.02
C MET A 113 -0.52 2.30 0.52
N LEU A 114 -0.54 1.26 1.36
CA LEU A 114 -1.78 0.75 1.97
C LEU A 114 -2.28 1.65 3.12
N ASN A 115 -1.37 2.26 3.86
CA ASN A 115 -1.68 3.17 4.96
C ASN A 115 -0.82 4.44 4.86
N PRO A 116 -1.20 5.39 3.98
CA PRO A 116 -0.35 6.52 3.63
C PRO A 116 -0.18 7.51 4.76
N THR A 117 1.04 8.03 4.84
CA THR A 117 1.42 9.26 5.55
C THR A 117 1.44 10.43 4.56
N PRO A 118 1.50 11.70 5.03
CA PRO A 118 1.62 12.87 4.15
C PRO A 118 2.80 12.80 3.17
N ASP A 119 3.88 12.10 3.52
CA ASP A 119 5.10 11.98 2.71
C ASP A 119 5.15 10.69 1.86
N THR A 120 4.02 9.98 1.71
CA THR A 120 3.99 8.72 0.96
C THR A 120 4.27 8.97 -0.52
N SER A 121 5.31 8.30 -1.04
CA SER A 121 5.66 8.32 -2.46
C SER A 121 4.85 7.26 -3.22
N TRP A 122 4.18 7.67 -4.29
CA TRP A 122 3.28 6.82 -5.10
C TRP A 122 3.89 6.37 -6.43
N ASP A 123 5.20 6.43 -6.54
CA ASP A 123 5.99 6.10 -7.72
C ASP A 123 7.17 5.17 -7.41
N HIS A 124 7.32 4.74 -6.15
CA HIS A 124 8.37 3.82 -5.69
C HIS A 124 8.02 2.34 -5.95
N PHE A 125 7.66 2.03 -7.20
CA PHE A 125 7.40 0.66 -7.64
C PHE A 125 7.89 0.45 -9.07
N TYR A 126 8.07 -0.81 -9.45
CA TYR A 126 8.28 -1.22 -10.83
C TYR A 126 6.95 -1.70 -11.42
N LEU A 127 6.56 -1.13 -12.57
CA LEU A 127 5.42 -1.64 -13.32
C LEU A 127 5.94 -2.62 -14.37
N LEU A 128 5.51 -3.87 -14.27
CA LEU A 128 5.94 -4.94 -15.14
C LEU A 128 4.85 -5.22 -16.17
N LYS A 129 5.22 -5.29 -17.45
CA LYS A 129 4.32 -5.73 -18.51
C LYS A 129 5.00 -6.81 -19.35
N GLY A 130 4.45 -8.02 -19.34
CA GLY A 130 5.06 -9.18 -19.97
C GLY A 130 6.47 -9.50 -19.42
N GLY A 131 6.72 -9.19 -18.15
CA GLY A 131 8.03 -9.36 -17.51
C GLY A 131 9.04 -8.21 -17.72
N GLU A 132 8.72 -7.22 -18.54
CA GLU A 132 9.59 -6.05 -18.76
C GLU A 132 9.18 -4.85 -17.90
N ASN A 133 10.16 -4.09 -17.40
CA ASN A 133 9.92 -2.88 -16.61
C ASN A 133 9.51 -1.71 -17.50
N ILE A 134 8.35 -1.13 -17.21
CA ILE A 134 7.83 0.05 -17.89
C ILE A 134 8.40 1.31 -17.23
N PRO A 135 8.93 2.29 -18.01
CA PRO A 135 9.45 3.52 -17.45
C PRO A 135 8.38 4.34 -16.70
N SER A 136 8.75 4.88 -15.54
CA SER A 136 7.87 5.67 -14.67
C SER A 136 7.28 6.92 -15.38
N SER A 137 7.99 7.49 -16.34
CA SER A 137 7.52 8.63 -17.14
C SER A 137 6.27 8.34 -17.99
N GLN A 138 5.96 7.06 -18.23
CA GLN A 138 4.78 6.64 -18.98
C GLN A 138 3.59 6.27 -18.08
N ILE A 139 3.75 6.38 -16.76
CA ILE A 139 2.79 5.92 -15.78
C ILE A 139 2.05 7.12 -15.19
N SER A 140 0.72 7.07 -15.21
CA SER A 140 -0.12 7.94 -14.38
C SER A 140 -0.62 7.13 -13.18
N PRO A 141 -0.09 7.35 -11.96
CA PRO A 141 -0.48 6.57 -10.78
C PRO A 141 -1.98 6.58 -10.52
N GLY A 142 -2.64 7.73 -10.72
CA GLY A 142 -4.09 7.85 -10.53
C GLY A 142 -4.90 6.92 -11.45
N GLU A 143 -4.56 6.87 -12.75
CA GLU A 143 -5.22 5.96 -13.70
C GLU A 143 -4.85 4.49 -13.44
N LEU A 144 -3.57 4.24 -13.12
CA LEU A 144 -3.06 2.91 -12.80
C LEU A 144 -3.79 2.30 -11.59
N PHE A 145 -3.93 3.05 -10.51
CA PHE A 145 -4.63 2.57 -9.31
C PHE A 145 -6.14 2.47 -9.53
N ARG A 146 -6.73 3.36 -10.33
CA ARG A 146 -8.15 3.30 -10.65
C ARG A 146 -8.54 2.02 -11.40
N HIS A 147 -7.69 1.57 -12.31
CA HIS A 147 -8.03 0.49 -13.25
C HIS A 147 -7.37 -0.84 -12.92
N ASP A 148 -6.08 -0.84 -12.60
CA ASP A 148 -5.27 -2.06 -12.46
C ASP A 148 -5.10 -2.44 -10.98
N PHE A 149 -4.72 -1.50 -10.13
CA PHE A 149 -4.40 -1.74 -8.70
C PHE A 149 -5.34 -1.00 -7.75
N LYS A 150 -6.61 -1.41 -7.78
CA LYS A 150 -7.73 -0.75 -7.06
C LYS A 150 -7.54 -0.65 -5.56
N VAL A 151 -6.72 -1.52 -4.96
CA VAL A 151 -6.40 -1.48 -3.54
C VAL A 151 -5.81 -0.13 -3.10
N PHE A 152 -5.04 0.53 -3.98
CA PHE A 152 -4.40 1.80 -3.67
C PHE A 152 -5.29 3.02 -3.99
N SER A 153 -6.31 2.86 -4.82
CA SER A 153 -7.11 3.99 -5.32
C SER A 153 -7.79 4.82 -4.20
N PRO A 154 -8.43 4.23 -3.18
CA PRO A 154 -9.04 5.01 -2.10
C PRO A 154 -8.01 5.83 -1.32
N ALA A 155 -6.87 5.23 -1.00
CA ALA A 155 -5.80 5.85 -0.23
C ALA A 155 -5.14 7.00 -1.02
N TYR A 156 -4.80 6.75 -2.28
CA TYR A 156 -4.26 7.75 -3.21
C TYR A 156 -5.20 8.94 -3.39
N ASN A 157 -6.49 8.68 -3.65
CA ASN A 157 -7.47 9.74 -3.87
C ASN A 157 -7.69 10.57 -2.60
N LYS A 158 -7.70 9.94 -1.43
CA LYS A 158 -7.83 10.65 -0.14
C LYS A 158 -6.64 11.59 0.07
N GLU A 159 -5.42 11.10 -0.10
CA GLU A 159 -4.20 11.90 0.07
C GLU A 159 -4.14 13.06 -0.95
N ALA A 160 -4.48 12.79 -2.22
CA ALA A 160 -4.58 13.84 -3.24
C ALA A 160 -5.63 14.92 -2.89
N GLN A 161 -6.80 14.52 -2.37
CA GLN A 161 -7.84 15.45 -1.92
C GLN A 161 -7.37 16.29 -0.73
N THR A 162 -6.79 15.65 0.29
CA THR A 162 -6.25 16.33 1.47
C THR A 162 -5.17 17.33 1.09
N ARG A 163 -4.22 16.95 0.24
CA ARG A 163 -3.14 17.83 -0.23
C ARG A 163 -3.66 19.02 -1.03
N ASN A 164 -4.59 18.79 -1.95
CA ASN A 164 -5.16 19.87 -2.76
C ASN A 164 -5.99 20.85 -1.91
N PHE A 165 -6.73 20.34 -0.93
CA PHE A 165 -7.47 21.18 0.00
C PHE A 165 -6.53 21.92 0.97
N GLY A 166 -5.45 21.28 1.42
CA GLY A 166 -4.38 21.92 2.20
C GLY A 166 -3.76 23.10 1.47
N LYS A 167 -3.44 22.96 0.17
CA LYS A 167 -2.96 24.09 -0.65
C LYS A 167 -3.95 25.25 -0.73
N LEU A 168 -5.26 24.95 -0.75
CA LEU A 168 -6.28 25.99 -0.71
C LEU A 168 -6.27 26.70 0.65
N ILE A 169 -6.14 25.96 1.76
CA ILE A 169 -5.98 26.54 3.10
C ILE A 169 -4.73 27.42 3.14
N ASP A 170 -3.58 26.95 2.67
CA ASP A 170 -2.33 27.72 2.65
C ASP A 170 -2.43 29.00 1.80
N THR A 171 -3.26 28.98 0.75
CA THR A 171 -3.50 30.15 -0.11
C THR A 171 -4.35 31.22 0.60
N ILE A 172 -5.30 30.80 1.45
CA ILE A 172 -6.21 31.72 2.16
C ILE A 172 -5.61 32.17 3.50
N LEU A 173 -4.99 31.23 4.21
CA LEU A 173 -4.38 31.36 5.52
C LEU A 173 -2.90 31.02 5.37
N SER A 174 -2.09 32.02 5.01
CA SER A 174 -0.64 31.82 4.82
C SER A 174 -0.02 31.16 6.06
N PRO A 175 0.75 30.07 5.91
CA PRO A 175 1.45 29.44 7.04
C PRO A 175 2.43 30.39 7.75
N GLU A 176 2.89 31.43 7.06
CA GLU A 176 3.83 32.42 7.60
C GLU A 176 3.13 33.50 8.44
N GLU A 177 1.94 33.94 8.02
CA GLU A 177 1.21 35.05 8.65
C GLU A 177 0.13 34.57 9.64
N HIS A 178 -0.47 33.41 9.37
CA HIS A 178 -1.62 32.86 10.09
C HIS A 178 -1.37 31.41 10.56
N SER A 179 -0.16 31.11 11.03
CA SER A 179 0.28 29.73 11.34
C SER A 179 -0.67 28.95 12.25
N GLU A 180 -1.14 29.55 13.35
CA GLU A 180 -2.06 28.90 14.30
C GLU A 180 -3.43 28.60 13.68
N LEU A 181 -4.00 29.56 12.94
CA LEU A 181 -5.27 29.39 12.24
C LEU A 181 -5.15 28.36 11.11
N ASN A 182 -4.09 28.44 10.30
CA ASN A 182 -3.81 27.47 9.25
C ASN A 182 -3.78 26.04 9.81
N GLN A 183 -3.02 25.82 10.88
CA GLN A 183 -2.90 24.51 11.50
C GLN A 183 -4.23 24.01 12.07
N GLN A 184 -5.00 24.85 12.75
CA GLN A 184 -6.33 24.47 13.28
C GLN A 184 -7.29 24.07 12.15
N PHE A 185 -7.25 24.73 10.99
CA PHE A 185 -8.04 24.36 9.83
C PHE A 185 -7.59 23.02 9.23
N ILE A 186 -6.28 22.80 9.07
CA ILE A 186 -5.74 21.51 8.58
C ILE A 186 -6.13 20.37 9.53
N GLU A 187 -5.93 20.53 10.83
CA GLU A 187 -6.24 19.50 11.84
C GLU A 187 -7.74 19.15 11.86
N ALA A 188 -8.61 20.14 11.71
CA ALA A 188 -10.05 19.93 11.65
C ALA A 188 -10.48 19.06 10.45
N THR A 189 -9.72 19.03 9.35
CA THR A 189 -10.04 18.14 8.20
C THR A 189 -9.84 16.66 8.50
N ASN A 190 -9.06 16.33 9.54
CA ASN A 190 -8.75 14.95 9.91
C ASN A 190 -9.77 14.34 10.88
N GLN A 191 -10.75 15.13 11.37
CA GLN A 191 -11.69 14.71 12.40
C GLN A 191 -13.12 15.09 12.03
N LYS A 192 -14.08 14.25 12.44
CA LYS A 192 -15.52 14.53 12.20
C LYS A 192 -16.05 15.67 13.09
N HIS A 193 -15.40 15.89 14.23
CA HIS A 193 -15.79 16.90 15.21
C HIS A 193 -14.55 17.67 15.65
N SER A 194 -14.69 18.99 15.82
CA SER A 194 -13.66 19.85 16.40
C SER A 194 -14.19 20.53 17.66
N THR A 195 -13.36 20.57 18.70
CA THR A 195 -13.61 21.32 19.93
C THR A 195 -13.29 22.81 19.78
N VAL A 196 -12.51 23.19 18.76
CA VAL A 196 -12.19 24.58 18.41
C VAL A 196 -13.40 25.24 17.72
N LYS A 197 -13.69 26.48 18.11
CA LYS A 197 -14.81 27.29 17.58
C LYS A 197 -14.34 28.73 17.36
N PHE A 198 -14.52 29.25 16.15
CA PHE A 198 -14.22 30.64 15.80
C PHE A 198 -15.50 31.49 15.91
N VAL A 199 -15.92 31.76 17.14
CA VAL A 199 -17.20 32.47 17.43
C VAL A 199 -17.02 33.69 18.34
N ASP A 200 -15.80 34.01 18.77
CA ASP A 200 -15.51 35.22 19.54
C ASP A 200 -15.20 36.42 18.62
N ASP A 201 -15.35 37.63 19.14
CA ASP A 201 -15.16 38.88 18.37
C ASP A 201 -13.75 39.02 17.78
N ALA A 202 -12.75 38.43 18.45
CA ALA A 202 -11.35 38.41 17.99
C ALA A 202 -11.13 37.47 16.79
N SER A 203 -12.00 36.48 16.60
CA SER A 203 -11.95 35.53 15.47
C SER A 203 -12.67 36.01 14.21
N VAL A 204 -13.49 37.07 14.29
CA VAL A 204 -14.32 37.57 13.17
C VAL A 204 -13.90 38.95 12.65
N SER A 205 -12.84 39.53 13.22
CA SER A 205 -12.30 40.86 12.89
C SER A 205 -11.04 40.77 12.05
#